data_AF-A0A2N1M5U0-F1
#
_entry.id   AF-A0A2N1M5U0-F1
#
_cell.length_a   1.000
_cell.length_b   1.000
_cell.length_c   1.000
_cell.angle_alpha   90.00
_cell.angle_beta   90.00
_cell.angle_gamma   90.00
#
_symmetry.space_group_name_H-M   'P 1'
#
loop_
_entity.id
_entity.type
_entity.pdbx_description
1 polymer ?
#
loop_
_entity_poly.entity_id
_entity_poly.type
_entity_poly.pdbx_seq_one_letter_code
_entity_poly.pdbx_strand_id
1 'polypeptide(L)'
;MMVRLIYLIIKGSMQPYFPNFTAMALFIWVTKHMISSAAYEGLVSILLHEKFRIEDVIKSIRSIKRFRNGLPLMTIKSHNVKISSKDTPSTSKSSIEAYFFSVTDHIKRLLSNPKLKNDLYFGEGIESDLKSEFWHGELWQQSPLFGAEYCHYNHGNIKNNIHI
;
A
#
# COMPACT_ATOMS: atom_id res chain seq x y z
N MET A 1 -29.31 -11.41 11.90
CA MET A 1 -28.37 -11.36 13.06
C MET A 1 -28.28 -9.96 13.67
N MET A 2 -27.96 -8.92 12.89
CA MET A 2 -27.71 -7.56 13.41
C MET A 2 -28.91 -6.89 14.12
N VAL A 3 -30.15 -7.15 13.67
CA VAL A 3 -31.38 -6.60 14.30
C VAL A 3 -31.58 -7.11 15.75
N ARG A 4 -31.19 -8.37 16.02
CA ARG A 4 -31.31 -8.98 17.35
C ARG A 4 -30.27 -8.45 18.34
N LEU A 5 -29.11 -8.00 17.85
CA LEU A 5 -28.06 -7.36 18.66
C LEU A 5 -28.43 -5.93 19.06
N ILE A 6 -29.06 -5.15 18.17
CA ILE A 6 -29.55 -3.80 18.51
C ILE A 6 -30.60 -3.87 19.64
N TYR A 7 -31.47 -4.87 19.61
CA TYR A 7 -32.47 -5.11 20.66
C TYR A 7 -31.84 -5.44 22.03
N LEU A 8 -30.72 -6.17 22.06
CA LEU A 8 -29.98 -6.48 23.29
C LEU A 8 -29.27 -5.26 23.88
N ILE A 9 -28.79 -4.33 23.04
CA ILE A 9 -28.23 -3.04 23.51
C ILE A 9 -29.31 -2.22 24.23
N ILE A 10 -30.53 -2.18 23.68
CA ILE A 10 -31.63 -1.37 24.23
C ILE A 10 -32.19 -1.97 25.53
N LYS A 11 -32.20 -3.30 25.69
CA LYS A 11 -32.75 -3.97 26.88
C LYS A 11 -31.77 -4.15 28.05
N GLY A 12 -30.49 -3.79 27.90
CA GLY A 12 -29.53 -3.74 29.02
C GLY A 12 -29.06 -5.09 29.59
N SER A 13 -29.57 -6.22 29.11
CA SER A 13 -29.14 -7.56 29.54
C SER A 13 -27.98 -8.05 28.66
N MET A 14 -26.74 -7.69 29.02
CA MET A 14 -25.51 -8.11 28.30
C MET A 14 -25.12 -9.58 28.56
N GLN A 15 -25.67 -10.20 29.60
CA GLN A 15 -25.46 -11.61 29.91
C GLN A 15 -26.50 -12.50 29.21
N PRO A 16 -26.12 -13.71 28.72
CA PRO A 16 -24.88 -14.45 28.98
C PRO A 16 -23.75 -14.28 27.95
N TYR A 17 -23.87 -13.37 26.97
CA TYR A 17 -23.04 -13.43 25.75
C TYR A 17 -21.72 -12.67 25.81
N PHE A 18 -21.63 -11.57 26.55
CA PHE A 18 -20.44 -10.74 26.61
C PHE A 18 -20.03 -10.43 28.05
N PRO A 19 -18.73 -10.45 28.38
CA PRO A 19 -18.25 -10.19 29.74
C PRO A 19 -18.42 -8.73 30.16
N ASN A 20 -18.41 -7.79 29.21
CA ASN A 20 -18.58 -6.36 29.44
C ASN A 20 -19.01 -5.65 28.14
N PHE A 21 -19.33 -4.36 28.27
CA PHE A 21 -19.73 -3.51 27.15
C PHE A 21 -18.65 -3.40 26.07
N THR A 22 -17.37 -3.30 26.45
CA THR A 22 -16.25 -3.16 25.50
C THR A 22 -16.16 -4.36 24.56
N ALA A 23 -16.23 -5.59 25.10
CA ALA A 23 -16.23 -6.81 24.31
C ALA A 23 -17.42 -6.87 23.35
N MET A 24 -18.61 -6.50 23.81
CA MET A 24 -19.81 -6.43 22.97
C MET A 24 -19.68 -5.38 21.84
N ALA A 25 -19.25 -4.16 22.18
CA ALA A 25 -19.14 -3.06 21.24
C ALA A 25 -18.11 -3.35 20.14
N LEU A 26 -16.95 -3.91 20.52
CA LEU A 26 -15.93 -4.34 19.56
C LEU A 26 -16.44 -5.49 18.69
N PHE A 27 -17.10 -6.50 19.25
CA PHE A 27 -17.70 -7.59 18.48
C PHE A 27 -18.69 -7.07 17.42
N ILE A 28 -19.60 -6.18 17.82
CA ILE A 28 -20.58 -5.58 16.91
C ILE A 28 -19.89 -4.79 15.81
N TRP A 29 -18.90 -3.97 16.16
CA TRP A 29 -18.18 -3.16 15.19
C TRP A 29 -17.38 -4.02 14.19
N VAL A 30 -16.63 -5.01 14.67
CA VAL A 30 -15.85 -5.95 13.85
C VAL A 30 -16.75 -6.69 12.88
N THR A 31 -17.86 -7.25 13.37
CA THR A 31 -18.79 -8.02 12.54
C THR A 31 -19.55 -7.14 11.54
N LYS A 32 -19.98 -5.94 11.95
CA LYS A 32 -20.67 -4.98 11.09
C LYS A 32 -19.81 -4.49 9.92
N HIS A 33 -18.52 -4.27 10.17
CA HIS A 33 -17.60 -3.71 9.18
C HIS A 33 -16.68 -4.75 8.53
N MET A 34 -16.90 -6.05 8.81
CA MET A 34 -16.08 -7.15 8.29
C MET A 34 -14.58 -6.91 8.49
N ILE A 35 -14.20 -6.47 9.70
CA ILE A 35 -12.81 -6.16 10.02
C ILE A 35 -11.99 -7.45 10.01
N SER A 36 -10.90 -7.47 9.26
CA SER A 36 -9.98 -8.62 9.20
C SER A 36 -9.17 -8.75 10.49
N SER A 37 -8.63 -9.95 10.75
CA SER A 37 -7.76 -10.19 11.92
C SER A 37 -6.58 -9.22 11.94
N ALA A 38 -5.89 -9.03 10.82
CA ALA A 38 -4.75 -8.11 10.72
C ALA A 38 -5.14 -6.65 11.02
N ALA A 39 -6.32 -6.19 10.55
CA ALA A 39 -6.80 -4.85 10.84
C ALA A 39 -7.17 -4.67 12.32
N TYR A 40 -7.75 -5.71 12.94
CA TYR A 40 -8.08 -5.70 14.36
C TYR A 40 -6.82 -5.73 15.24
N GLU A 41 -5.82 -6.55 14.91
CA GLU A 41 -4.50 -6.55 15.58
C GLU A 41 -3.85 -5.16 15.51
N GLY A 42 -3.91 -4.52 14.33
CA GLY A 42 -3.48 -3.14 14.15
C GLY A 42 -4.19 -2.17 15.10
N LEU A 43 -5.52 -2.27 15.22
CA LEU A 43 -6.28 -1.45 16.18
C LEU A 43 -5.85 -1.70 17.64
N VAL A 44 -5.72 -2.97 18.06
CA VAL A 44 -5.30 -3.32 19.42
C VAL A 44 -3.91 -2.76 19.73
N SER A 45 -2.97 -2.87 18.78
CA SER A 45 -1.62 -2.31 18.94
C SER A 45 -1.62 -0.79 19.14
N ILE A 46 -2.52 -0.07 18.46
CA ILE A 46 -2.69 1.38 18.63
C ILE A 46 -3.26 1.70 20.02
N LEU A 47 -4.29 0.97 20.46
CA LEU A 47 -4.95 1.21 21.74
C LEU A 47 -4.07 0.91 22.95
N LEU A 48 -3.16 -0.06 22.83
CA LEU A 48 -2.21 -0.45 23.88
C LEU A 48 -0.91 0.35 23.88
N HIS A 49 -0.71 1.22 22.88
CA HIS A 49 0.52 2.00 22.77
C HIS A 49 0.65 3.00 23.92
N GLU A 50 1.81 3.10 24.56
CA GLU A 50 2.07 3.98 25.73
C GLU A 50 1.69 5.45 25.52
N LYS A 51 1.84 5.95 24.28
CA LYS A 51 1.51 7.33 23.89
C LYS A 51 0.06 7.53 23.45
N PHE A 52 -0.76 6.48 23.45
CA PHE A 52 -2.17 6.57 23.08
C PHE A 52 -2.96 7.27 24.17
N ARG A 53 -3.72 8.29 23.78
CA ARG A 53 -4.54 9.13 24.68
C ARG A 53 -5.95 9.22 24.13
N ILE A 54 -6.93 8.84 24.95
CA ILE A 54 -8.33 8.77 24.51
C ILE A 54 -8.92 10.15 24.21
N GLU A 55 -8.46 11.17 24.92
CA GLU A 55 -8.85 12.57 24.72
C GLU A 55 -8.37 13.15 23.39
N ASP A 56 -7.32 12.59 22.79
CA ASP A 56 -6.77 13.03 21.50
C ASP A 56 -7.46 12.34 20.30
N VAL A 57 -8.39 11.40 20.55
CA VAL A 57 -9.10 10.68 19.49
C VAL A 57 -10.00 11.63 18.70
N ILE A 58 -9.67 11.82 17.43
CA ILE A 58 -10.40 12.72 16.53
C ILE A 58 -11.72 12.07 16.11
N LYS A 59 -12.82 12.68 16.55
CA LYS A 59 -14.19 12.19 16.31
C LYS A 59 -14.64 12.29 14.85
N SER A 60 -13.99 13.12 14.05
CA SER A 60 -14.35 13.38 12.65
C SER A 60 -13.42 12.64 11.69
N ILE A 61 -13.96 11.66 10.95
CA ILE A 61 -13.21 10.94 9.92
C ILE A 61 -12.68 11.87 8.81
N ARG A 62 -13.40 12.94 8.50
CA ARG A 62 -12.94 13.97 7.54
C ARG A 62 -11.66 14.64 8.06
N SER A 63 -11.59 14.93 9.36
CA SER A 63 -10.43 15.56 9.98
C SER A 63 -9.23 14.62 10.01
N ILE A 64 -9.42 13.33 10.35
CA ILE A 64 -8.37 12.30 10.26
C ILE A 64 -7.80 12.24 8.83
N LYS A 65 -8.67 12.22 7.81
CA LYS A 65 -8.23 12.18 6.41
C LYS A 65 -7.43 13.42 5.97
N ARG A 66 -7.59 14.57 6.63
CA ARG A 66 -6.83 15.79 6.30
C ARG A 66 -5.36 15.71 6.67
N PHE A 67 -4.96 14.88 7.64
CA PHE A 67 -3.53 14.70 7.95
C PHE A 67 -2.73 14.23 6.74
N ARG A 68 -3.37 13.51 5.81
CA ARG A 68 -2.77 13.12 4.53
C ARG A 68 -2.17 14.31 3.78
N ASN A 69 -2.77 15.49 3.88
CA ASN A 69 -2.32 16.69 3.18
C ASN A 69 -1.04 17.29 3.76
N GLY A 70 -0.76 17.04 5.04
CA GLY A 70 0.47 17.48 5.71
C GLY A 70 1.62 16.48 5.59
N LEU A 71 1.34 15.25 5.15
CA LEU A 71 2.37 14.26 4.91
C LEU A 71 3.07 14.55 3.57
N PRO A 72 4.39 14.39 3.50
CA PRO A 72 5.11 14.46 2.24
C PRO A 72 4.80 13.17 1.48
N LEU A 73 3.61 13.05 0.90
CA LEU A 73 3.24 11.91 0.06
C LEU A 73 3.59 12.23 -1.40
N MET A 74 3.88 11.20 -2.17
CA MET A 74 4.06 11.38 -3.61
C MET A 74 2.72 11.77 -4.25
N THR A 75 2.79 12.75 -5.14
CA THR A 75 1.63 13.12 -5.95
C THR A 75 1.38 12.03 -6.98
N ILE A 76 0.23 11.37 -6.86
CA ILE A 76 -0.27 10.46 -7.88
C ILE A 76 -0.92 11.32 -8.95
N LYS A 77 -0.41 11.23 -10.18
CA LYS A 77 -0.97 11.87 -11.36
C LYS A 77 -1.88 10.88 -12.06
N SER A 78 -2.89 11.37 -12.77
CA SER A 78 -3.75 10.54 -13.59
C SER A 78 -3.87 11.09 -15.01
N HIS A 79 -4.10 10.20 -15.96
CA HIS A 79 -4.50 10.55 -17.32
C HIS A 79 -5.40 9.47 -17.90
N ASN A 80 -6.25 9.83 -18.85
CA ASN A 80 -7.12 8.87 -19.52
C ASN A 80 -6.33 8.13 -20.62
N VAL A 81 -6.30 6.81 -20.52
CA VAL A 81 -5.71 5.93 -21.53
C VAL A 81 -6.84 5.28 -22.32
N LYS A 82 -6.76 5.34 -23.64
CA LYS A 82 -7.72 4.66 -24.53
C LYS A 82 -7.48 3.16 -24.49
N ILE A 83 -8.55 2.39 -24.35
CA ILE A 83 -8.46 0.94 -24.44
C ILE A 83 -8.58 0.51 -25.90
N SER A 84 -7.70 -0.40 -26.32
CA SER A 84 -7.78 -1.00 -27.65
C SER A 84 -9.02 -1.89 -27.76
N SER A 85 -9.86 -1.62 -28.76
CA SER A 85 -11.07 -2.39 -29.04
C SER A 85 -10.82 -3.78 -29.64
N LYS A 86 -9.56 -4.15 -29.93
CA LYS A 86 -9.24 -5.44 -30.56
C LYS A 86 -9.61 -6.64 -29.68
N ASP A 87 -9.45 -6.51 -28.37
CA ASP A 87 -9.63 -7.61 -27.40
C ASP A 87 -10.46 -7.20 -26.18
N THR A 88 -11.19 -6.08 -26.24
CA THR A 88 -12.10 -5.67 -25.15
C THR A 88 -13.57 -5.94 -25.48
N PRO A 89 -14.36 -6.46 -24.52
CA PRO A 89 -15.81 -6.58 -24.66
C PRO A 89 -16.43 -5.23 -25.01
N SER A 90 -17.44 -5.22 -25.88
CA SER A 90 -18.16 -4.01 -26.33
C SER A 90 -18.89 -3.26 -25.22
N THR A 91 -19.03 -3.86 -24.03
CA THR A 91 -19.56 -3.23 -22.81
C THR A 91 -18.50 -2.47 -22.01
N SER A 92 -17.22 -2.54 -22.40
CA SER A 92 -16.12 -1.89 -21.71
C SER A 92 -16.07 -0.39 -21.99
N LYS A 93 -15.60 0.39 -21.02
CA LYS A 93 -15.35 1.83 -21.22
C LYS A 93 -14.26 2.02 -22.28
N SER A 94 -14.41 3.02 -23.14
CA SER A 94 -13.43 3.37 -24.18
C SER A 94 -12.14 3.97 -23.65
N SER A 95 -12.14 4.45 -22.40
CA SER A 95 -10.96 4.93 -21.69
C SER A 95 -11.00 4.60 -20.20
N ILE A 96 -9.82 4.31 -19.63
CA ILE A 96 -9.62 4.14 -18.18
C ILE A 96 -8.68 5.24 -17.69
N GLU A 97 -8.93 5.72 -16.48
CA GLU A 97 -8.01 6.60 -15.78
C GLU A 97 -6.80 5.79 -15.30
N ALA A 98 -5.64 6.03 -15.89
CA ALA A 98 -4.38 5.42 -15.49
C ALA A 98 -3.65 6.32 -14.49
N TYR A 99 -3.28 5.76 -13.35
CA TYR A 99 -2.53 6.44 -12.30
C TYR A 99 -1.04 6.17 -12.45
N PHE A 100 -0.22 7.20 -12.31
CA PHE A 100 1.23 7.08 -12.31
C PHE A 100 1.86 8.06 -11.33
N PHE A 101 3.10 7.78 -10.95
CA PHE A 101 3.94 8.73 -10.24
C PHE A 101 5.09 9.16 -11.14
N SER A 102 5.58 10.38 -10.96
CA SER A 102 6.75 10.86 -11.67
C SER A 102 7.99 10.17 -11.09
N VAL A 103 8.69 9.40 -11.93
CA VAL A 103 9.99 8.80 -11.58
C VAL A 103 10.99 9.90 -11.19
N THR A 104 10.98 11.02 -11.90
CA THR A 104 11.84 12.17 -11.59
C THR A 104 11.55 12.75 -10.20
N ASP A 105 10.28 12.89 -9.83
CA ASP A 105 9.91 13.42 -8.51
C ASP A 105 10.27 12.41 -7.40
N HIS A 106 10.16 11.11 -7.68
CA HIS A 106 10.58 10.05 -6.79
C HIS A 106 12.09 10.07 -6.54
N ILE A 107 12.90 10.11 -7.60
CA ILE A 107 14.36 10.20 -7.53
C ILE A 107 14.78 11.46 -6.78
N LYS A 108 14.23 12.64 -7.15
CA LYS A 108 14.53 13.91 -6.46
C LYS A 108 14.29 13.81 -4.96
N ARG A 109 13.18 13.18 -4.55
CA ARG A 109 12.86 13.00 -3.13
C ARG A 109 13.84 12.07 -2.42
N LEU A 110 14.23 10.95 -3.04
CA LEU A 110 15.23 10.04 -2.48
C LEU A 110 16.57 10.76 -2.28
N LEU A 111 17.04 11.46 -3.32
CA LEU A 111 18.28 12.25 -3.29
C LEU A 111 18.23 13.38 -2.25
N SER A 112 17.06 13.94 -1.99
CA SER A 112 16.86 15.02 -1.03
C SER A 112 16.75 14.54 0.42
N ASN A 113 16.64 13.23 0.68
CA ASN A 113 16.51 12.70 2.03
C ASN A 113 17.90 12.61 2.70
N PRO A 114 18.22 13.46 3.70
CA PRO A 114 19.55 13.49 4.30
C PRO A 114 19.92 12.18 5.01
N LYS A 115 18.92 11.42 5.47
CA LYS A 115 19.14 10.13 6.14
C LYS A 115 19.57 9.04 5.15
N LEU A 116 19.08 9.09 3.92
CA LEU A 116 19.41 8.11 2.87
C LEU A 116 20.61 8.55 2.04
N LYS A 117 20.91 9.85 2.01
CA LYS A 117 21.98 10.41 1.16
C LYS A 117 23.33 9.74 1.37
N ASN A 118 23.65 9.34 2.59
CA ASN A 118 24.91 8.68 2.93
C ASN A 118 24.96 7.21 2.50
N ASP A 119 23.81 6.57 2.33
CA ASP A 119 23.69 5.16 1.92
C ASP A 119 23.61 5.00 0.39
N LEU A 120 23.43 6.11 -0.34
CA LEU A 120 23.34 6.12 -1.79
C LEU A 120 24.74 6.10 -2.42
N TYR A 121 24.94 5.21 -3.38
CA TYR A 121 26.17 5.12 -4.16
C TYR A 121 26.16 6.14 -5.32
N PHE A 122 27.15 7.04 -5.33
CA PHE A 122 27.35 8.06 -6.38
C PHE A 122 28.71 7.94 -7.08
N GLY A 123 29.46 6.87 -6.81
CA GLY A 123 30.76 6.63 -7.45
C GLY A 123 30.62 6.19 -8.91
N GLU A 124 31.75 6.02 -9.58
CA GLU A 124 31.79 5.42 -10.91
C GLU A 124 31.15 4.03 -10.90
N GLY A 125 30.56 3.60 -12.03
CA GLY A 125 30.02 2.25 -12.12
C GLY A 125 31.10 1.23 -11.76
N ILE A 126 30.84 0.39 -10.75
CA ILE A 126 31.78 -0.69 -10.40
C ILE A 126 31.56 -1.80 -11.43
N GLU A 127 32.47 -1.91 -12.38
CA GLU A 127 32.55 -3.10 -13.22
C GLU A 127 32.95 -4.27 -12.32
N SER A 128 32.03 -5.23 -12.18
CA SER A 128 32.23 -6.42 -11.38
C SER A 128 32.03 -7.63 -12.28
N ASP A 129 33.06 -8.46 -12.38
CA ASP A 129 32.99 -9.77 -13.03
C ASP A 129 31.99 -10.70 -12.31
N LEU A 130 31.75 -10.42 -11.02
CA LEU A 130 30.72 -11.06 -10.21
C LEU A 130 29.44 -10.23 -10.27
N LYS A 131 28.48 -10.69 -11.07
CA LYS A 131 27.12 -10.14 -11.04
C LYS A 131 26.45 -10.56 -9.74
N SER A 132 26.37 -9.65 -8.77
CA SER A 132 25.48 -9.80 -7.62
C SER A 132 24.38 -8.75 -7.74
N GLU A 133 23.21 -9.12 -8.27
CA GLU A 133 22.03 -8.29 -8.05
C GLU A 133 21.68 -8.29 -6.55
N PHE A 134 21.05 -7.22 -6.07
CA PHE A 134 20.51 -7.19 -4.71
C PHE A 134 19.38 -8.23 -4.60
N TRP A 135 19.74 -9.45 -4.20
CA TRP A 135 18.83 -10.57 -3.99
C TRP A 135 17.86 -10.22 -2.86
N HIS A 136 16.67 -9.74 -3.19
CA HIS A 136 15.57 -9.58 -2.23
C HIS A 136 14.31 -10.27 -2.74
N GLY A 137 14.23 -11.58 -2.47
CA GLY A 137 13.01 -12.37 -2.55
C GLY A 137 12.27 -12.31 -3.90
N GLU A 138 10.97 -12.09 -3.83
CA GLU A 138 10.02 -12.16 -4.96
C GLU A 138 10.28 -11.10 -6.05
N LEU A 139 11.03 -10.04 -5.75
CA LEU A 139 11.41 -9.00 -6.72
C LEU A 139 12.32 -9.52 -7.82
N TRP A 140 13.13 -10.56 -7.54
CA TRP A 140 14.00 -11.18 -8.55
C TRP A 140 13.20 -11.77 -9.71
N GLN A 141 12.05 -12.39 -9.45
CA GLN A 141 11.18 -12.96 -10.49
C GLN A 141 10.59 -11.91 -11.44
N GLN A 142 10.63 -10.63 -11.05
CA GLN A 142 10.11 -9.51 -11.82
C GLN A 142 11.22 -8.65 -12.45
N SER A 143 12.49 -9.02 -12.27
CA SER A 143 13.62 -8.34 -12.90
C SER A 143 13.60 -8.60 -14.41
N PRO A 144 13.89 -7.59 -15.25
CA PRO A 144 14.09 -7.79 -16.69
C PRO A 144 15.21 -8.80 -17.04
N LEU A 145 16.08 -9.10 -16.07
CA LEU A 145 17.19 -10.05 -16.19
C LEU A 145 16.90 -11.40 -15.52
N PHE A 146 15.66 -11.63 -15.06
CA PHE A 146 15.28 -12.89 -14.45
C PHE A 146 15.53 -14.08 -15.41
N GLY A 147 16.38 -15.01 -15.00
CA GLY A 147 16.76 -16.19 -15.78
C GLY A 147 17.85 -15.96 -16.84
N ALA A 148 18.43 -14.76 -16.94
CA ALA A 148 19.53 -14.50 -17.86
C ALA A 148 20.88 -14.89 -17.23
N GLU A 149 21.56 -15.89 -17.80
CA GLU A 149 22.90 -16.32 -17.36
C GLU A 149 24.00 -15.33 -17.79
N TYR A 150 23.79 -14.59 -18.89
CA TYR A 150 24.76 -13.62 -19.44
C TYR A 150 24.04 -12.39 -20.01
N CYS A 151 24.72 -11.23 -20.01
CA CYS A 151 24.21 -10.01 -20.62
C CYS A 151 25.24 -9.56 -21.64
N HIS A 152 24.88 -9.58 -22.93
CA HIS A 152 25.75 -9.08 -23.98
C HIS A 152 25.49 -7.58 -24.20
N TYR A 153 26.48 -6.75 -23.87
CA TYR A 153 26.49 -5.34 -24.23
C TYR A 153 26.92 -5.17 -25.69
N ASN A 154 25.95 -5.06 -26.60
CA ASN A 154 26.25 -4.58 -27.94
C ASN A 154 26.24 -3.05 -27.92
N HIS A 155 27.33 -2.45 -28.43
CA HIS A 155 27.66 -1.02 -28.42
C HIS A 155 26.72 -0.17 -29.33
N GLY A 156 25.41 -0.30 -29.17
CA GLY A 156 24.39 0.39 -29.94
C GLY A 156 23.14 -0.45 -30.08
N ASN A 157 22.06 0.01 -29.43
CA ASN A 157 20.69 -0.52 -29.42
C ASN A 157 20.42 -1.74 -28.54
N ILE A 158 19.78 -1.45 -27.40
CA ILE A 158 19.12 -2.44 -26.53
C ILE A 158 17.87 -2.94 -27.27
N LYS A 159 17.91 -4.16 -27.81
CA LYS A 159 16.71 -4.90 -28.19
C LYS A 159 16.40 -5.92 -27.09
N ASN A 160 15.46 -5.59 -26.22
CA ASN A 160 14.87 -6.58 -25.32
C ASN A 160 13.80 -7.32 -26.12
N ASN A 161 14.12 -8.52 -26.61
CA ASN A 161 13.08 -9.45 -27.06
C ASN A 161 12.46 -10.09 -25.83
N ILE A 162 11.42 -9.44 -25.31
CA ILE A 162 10.58 -9.98 -24.25
C ILE A 162 9.59 -10.92 -24.94
N HIS A 163 9.80 -12.23 -24.81
CA HIS A 163 8.75 -13.20 -25.09
C HIS A 163 7.79 -13.22 -23.89
N ILE A 164 6.56 -12.77 -24.12
CA ILE A 164 5.43 -12.93 -23.21
C ILE A 164 4.95 -14.39 -23.32
#